data_AF-G9PR63-F1
#
_entry.id   AF-G9PR63-F1
#
_cell.length_a   1.000
_cell.length_b   1.000
_cell.length_c   1.000
_cell.angle_alpha   90.00
_cell.angle_beta   90.00
_cell.angle_gamma   90.00
#
_symmetry.space_group_name_H-M   'P 1'
#
loop_
_entity.id
_entity.type
_entity.pdbx_description
1 polymer ?
#
loop_
_entity_poly.entity_id
_entity_poly.type
_entity_poly.pdbx_seq_one_letter_code
_entity_poly.pdbx_strand_id
1 'polypeptide(L)'
;MPDSRPDIPASISAQLTVFFDGRFWIGVLEHHELRRGGDTIGRAITVRAARHVFGAEPSDVELYDFLLAHGGALIDRAAASPPIPTSGSAGSSAAPRPNPKRAARRAAKEAAR
;
A
#
# COMPACT_ATOMS: atom_id res chain seq x y z
N MET A 1 -25.11 8.40 26.78
CA MET A 1 -24.70 7.48 25.70
C MET A 1 -23.84 8.28 24.74
N PRO A 2 -22.52 8.06 24.64
CA PRO A 2 -21.75 8.74 23.62
C PRO A 2 -22.14 8.19 22.24
N ASP A 3 -22.53 9.10 21.36
CA ASP A 3 -22.90 8.91 19.97
C ASP A 3 -21.71 8.26 19.22
N SER A 4 -21.70 6.93 19.12
CA SER A 4 -20.63 6.18 18.44
C SER A 4 -20.88 6.22 16.94
N ARG A 5 -20.70 7.40 16.34
CA ARG A 5 -20.64 7.50 14.88
C ARG A 5 -19.41 6.72 14.42
N PRO A 6 -19.53 5.83 13.43
CA PRO A 6 -18.37 5.16 12.87
C PRO A 6 -17.39 6.21 12.39
N ASP A 7 -16.14 6.11 12.81
CA ASP A 7 -15.04 6.95 12.35
C ASP A 7 -14.71 6.56 10.89
N ILE A 8 -15.52 7.10 9.97
CA ILE A 8 -15.40 6.84 8.53
C ILE A 8 -14.23 7.69 8.02
N PRO A 9 -13.20 7.06 7.41
CA PRO A 9 -12.10 7.79 6.82
C PRO A 9 -12.60 8.68 5.68
N ALA A 10 -12.04 9.88 5.57
CA ALA A 10 -12.38 10.85 4.53
C ALA A 10 -11.82 10.46 3.16
N SER A 11 -10.79 9.61 3.11
CA SER A 11 -10.35 8.94 1.88
C SER A 11 -9.58 7.66 2.21
N ILE A 12 -9.73 6.66 1.35
CA ILE A 12 -8.97 5.41 1.38
C ILE A 12 -8.26 5.24 0.03
N SER A 13 -6.99 4.84 0.04
CA SER A 13 -6.29 4.38 -1.15
C SER A 13 -5.41 3.19 -0.85
N ALA A 14 -5.21 2.30 -1.83
CA ALA A 14 -4.32 1.16 -1.73
C ALA A 14 -3.25 1.20 -2.82
N GLN A 15 -2.05 0.72 -2.50
CA GLN A 15 -0.94 0.59 -3.44
C GLN A 15 -0.25 -0.77 -3.26
N LEU A 16 -0.10 -1.54 -4.33
CA LEU A 16 0.72 -2.75 -4.33
C LEU A 16 2.08 -2.43 -4.97
N THR A 17 3.15 -2.62 -4.21
CA THR A 17 4.53 -2.54 -4.71
C THR A 17 5.10 -3.93 -4.81
N VAL A 18 5.58 -4.31 -6.00
CA VAL A 18 6.25 -5.60 -6.24
C VAL A 18 7.74 -5.34 -6.46
N PHE A 19 8.59 -6.03 -5.72
CA PHE A 19 10.05 -5.89 -5.80
C PHE A 19 10.77 -7.20 -5.43
N PHE A 20 12.03 -7.31 -5.83
CA PHE A 20 12.90 -8.43 -5.45
C PHE A 20 13.68 -8.07 -4.18
N ASP A 21 13.62 -8.92 -3.15
CA ASP A 21 14.28 -8.66 -1.85
C ASP A 21 15.71 -9.23 -1.73
N GLY A 22 16.24 -9.78 -2.83
CA GLY A 22 17.52 -10.50 -2.85
C GLY A 22 17.37 -12.02 -2.81
N ARG A 23 16.16 -12.55 -2.54
CA ARG A 23 15.87 -13.98 -2.57
C ARG A 23 14.57 -14.32 -3.29
N PHE A 24 13.53 -13.54 -3.04
CA PHE A 24 12.19 -13.77 -3.60
C PHE A 24 11.59 -12.48 -4.13
N TRP A 25 10.65 -12.64 -5.05
CA TRP A 25 9.75 -11.56 -5.42
C TRP A 25 8.65 -11.41 -4.37
N ILE A 26 8.48 -10.18 -3.92
CA ILE A 26 7.60 -9.79 -2.82
C ILE A 26 6.64 -8.71 -3.29
N GLY A 27 5.36 -8.91 -2.99
CA GLY A 27 4.34 -7.88 -3.06
C GLY A 27 4.04 -7.30 -1.69
N VAL A 28 4.10 -5.97 -1.54
CA VAL A 28 3.65 -5.25 -0.34
C VAL A 28 2.46 -4.39 -0.72
N LEU A 29 1.31 -4.72 -0.14
CA LEU A 29 0.10 -3.91 -0.25
C LEU A 29 0.07 -2.92 0.93
N GLU A 30 0.04 -1.64 0.60
CA GLU A 30 -0.15 -0.54 1.56
C GLU A 30 -1.58 -0.01 1.46
N HIS A 31 -2.25 0.10 2.60
CA HIS A 31 -3.56 0.69 2.79
C HIS A 31 -3.37 2.04 3.51
N HIS A 32 -3.65 3.13 2.81
CA HIS A 32 -3.58 4.50 3.31
C HIS A 32 -4.97 4.98 3.68
N GLU A 33 -5.16 5.25 4.96
CA GLU A 33 -6.41 5.79 5.50
C GLU A 33 -6.20 7.23 5.92
N LEU A 34 -7.10 8.09 5.47
CA LEU A 34 -7.14 9.46 5.89
C LEU A 34 -8.31 9.70 6.84
N ARG A 35 -8.01 10.17 8.05
CA ARG A 35 -9.03 10.61 8.99
C ARG A 35 -9.06 12.13 9.10
N ARG A 36 -10.27 12.71 9.13
CA ARG A 36 -10.44 14.09 9.57
C ARG A 36 -10.29 14.08 11.09
N GLY A 37 -9.34 14.84 11.63
CA GLY A 37 -9.18 14.93 13.08
C GLY A 37 -10.47 15.39 13.76
N GLY A 38 -10.89 14.64 14.78
CA GLY A 38 -11.88 15.09 15.75
C GLY A 38 -11.19 15.99 16.75
N ASP A 39 -11.44 17.29 16.63
CA ASP A 39 -10.82 18.39 17.37
C ASP A 39 -9.31 18.61 17.13
N THR A 40 -8.97 19.86 16.77
CA THR A 40 -7.62 20.42 16.56
C THR A 40 -6.86 19.96 15.30
N ILE A 41 -7.03 20.74 14.22
CA ILE A 41 -6.01 21.11 13.19
C ILE A 41 -5.02 20.00 12.78
N GLY A 42 -5.50 18.79 12.50
CA GLY A 42 -4.63 17.68 12.08
C GLY A 42 -5.35 16.72 11.16
N ARG A 43 -4.91 16.65 9.90
CA ARG A 43 -5.27 15.57 8.98
C ARG A 43 -4.30 14.42 9.27
N ALA A 44 -4.77 13.34 9.88
CA ALA A 44 -3.95 12.18 10.19
C ALA A 44 -4.01 11.18 9.03
N ILE A 45 -2.84 10.82 8.50
CA ILE A 45 -2.69 9.71 7.55
C ILE A 45 -2.12 8.53 8.34
N THR A 46 -2.82 7.40 8.29
CA THR A 46 -2.34 6.13 8.83
C THR A 46 -2.13 5.15 7.69
N VAL A 47 -1.01 4.42 7.75
CA VAL A 47 -0.70 3.36 6.79
C VAL A 47 -0.75 2.03 7.51
N ARG A 48 -1.39 1.05 6.88
CA ARG A 48 -1.31 -0.36 7.24
C ARG A 48 -0.79 -1.15 6.05
N ALA A 49 -0.12 -2.26 6.29
CA ALA A 49 0.45 -3.04 5.19
C ALA A 49 0.36 -4.55 5.41
N ALA A 50 0.33 -5.28 4.31
CA ALA A 50 0.47 -6.74 4.27
C ALA A 50 1.45 -7.14 3.17
N ARG A 51 2.20 -8.22 3.44
CA ARG A 51 3.18 -8.79 2.53
C ARG A 51 2.70 -10.11 1.95
N HIS A 52 2.95 -10.32 0.66
CA HIS A 52 2.85 -11.59 -0.04
C HIS A 52 4.20 -11.94 -0.68
N VAL A 53 4.56 -13.22 -0.70
CA VAL A 53 5.80 -13.71 -1.32
C VAL A 53 5.42 -14.56 -2.51
N PHE A 54 5.75 -14.10 -3.72
CA PHE A 54 5.50 -14.81 -4.98
C PHE A 54 6.53 -15.92 -5.23
N GLY A 55 7.72 -15.78 -4.66
CA GLY A 55 8.84 -16.68 -4.94
C GLY A 55 9.58 -16.23 -6.19
N ALA A 56 9.11 -16.68 -7.36
CA ALA A 56 9.63 -16.25 -8.66
C ALA A 56 9.01 -14.91 -9.12
N GLU A 57 9.59 -14.29 -10.15
CA GLU A 57 9.04 -13.07 -10.75
C GLU A 57 7.65 -13.36 -11.30
N PRO A 58 6.57 -12.73 -10.78
CA PRO A 58 5.26 -12.93 -11.34
C PRO A 58 5.17 -12.23 -12.69
N SER A 59 4.65 -12.92 -13.70
CA SER A 59 4.23 -12.27 -14.95
C SER A 59 3.04 -11.32 -14.70
N ASP A 60 2.77 -10.43 -15.65
CA ASP A 60 1.62 -9.52 -15.57
C ASP A 60 0.28 -10.26 -15.42
N VAL A 61 0.14 -11.42 -16.08
CA VAL A 61 -1.07 -12.26 -16.03
C VAL A 61 -1.19 -12.92 -14.66
N GLU A 62 -0.13 -13.53 -14.15
CA GLU A 62 -0.12 -14.16 -12.83
C GLU A 62 -0.39 -13.14 -11.71
N LEU A 63 0.17 -11.93 -11.83
CA LEU A 63 -0.08 -10.85 -10.89
C LEU A 63 -1.55 -10.41 -10.93
N TYR A 64 -2.14 -10.30 -12.11
CA TYR A 64 -3.55 -9.94 -12.27
C TYR A 64 -4.48 -11.02 -11.71
N ASP A 65 -4.24 -12.28 -12.03
CA ASP A 65 -5.02 -13.42 -11.51
C ASP A 65 -4.89 -13.53 -9.99
N PHE A 66 -3.70 -13.33 -9.46
CA PHE A 66 -3.47 -13.24 -8.01
C PHE A 66 -4.30 -12.12 -7.37
N LEU A 67 -4.35 -10.93 -7.96
CA LEU A 67 -5.13 -9.81 -7.45
C LEU A 67 -6.63 -10.10 -7.47
N LEU A 68 -7.14 -10.75 -8.51
CA LEU A 68 -8.55 -11.16 -8.59
C LEU A 68 -8.89 -12.21 -7.53
N ALA A 69 -8.03 -13.21 -7.32
CA ALA A 69 -8.29 -14.31 -6.40
C ALA A 69 -8.01 -13.96 -4.92
N HIS A 70 -7.02 -13.11 -4.65
CA HIS A 70 -6.45 -12.90 -3.32
C HIS A 70 -6.36 -11.44 -2.89
N GLY A 71 -6.71 -10.49 -3.75
CA GLY A 71 -6.63 -9.05 -3.45
C GLY A 71 -7.45 -8.65 -2.23
N GLY A 72 -8.69 -9.15 -2.12
CA GLY A 72 -9.56 -8.91 -0.95
C GLY A 72 -8.93 -9.42 0.35
N ALA A 73 -8.47 -10.67 0.37
CA ALA A 73 -7.81 -11.25 1.54
C ALA A 73 -6.50 -10.52 1.91
N LEU A 74 -5.80 -9.95 0.94
CA LEU A 74 -4.60 -9.14 1.19
C LEU A 74 -4.95 -7.78 1.80
N ILE A 75 -6.04 -7.15 1.36
CA ILE A 75 -6.59 -5.93 1.97
C ILE A 75 -7.03 -6.20 3.41
N ASP A 76 -7.77 -7.29 3.66
CA ASP A 76 -8.24 -7.64 5.01
C ASP A 76 -7.06 -7.88 5.95
N ARG A 77 -6.01 -8.55 5.47
CA ARG A 77 -4.78 -8.74 6.23
C ARG A 77 -4.08 -7.43 6.52
N ALA A 78 -4.02 -6.51 5.56
CA ALA A 78 -3.47 -5.17 5.80
C ALA A 78 -4.32 -4.42 6.83
N ALA A 79 -5.65 -4.47 6.75
CA ALA A 79 -6.55 -3.85 7.72
C ALA A 79 -6.36 -4.40 9.15
N ALA A 80 -6.05 -5.69 9.28
CA ALA A 80 -5.74 -6.33 10.56
C ALA A 80 -4.35 -5.97 11.13
N SER A 81 -3.42 -5.50 10.30
CA SER A 81 -2.08 -5.06 10.75
C SER A 81 -2.16 -3.75 11.54
N PRO A 82 -1.28 -3.52 12.55
CA PRO A 82 -1.25 -2.28 13.32
C PRO A 82 -1.13 -1.02 12.43
N PRO A 83 -1.88 0.07 12.72
CA PRO A 83 -1.75 1.32 11.98
C PRO A 83 -0.48 2.06 12.38
N ILE A 84 0.26 2.54 11.38
CA ILE A 84 1.42 3.39 11.58
C ILE A 84 1.06 4.81 11.16
N PRO A 85 1.12 5.80 12.08
CA PRO A 85 0.92 7.19 11.70
C PRO A 85 2.10 7.65 10.84
N THR A 86 1.82 8.29 9.71
CA THR A 86 2.88 8.96 8.94
C THR A 86 3.18 10.29 9.63
N SER A 87 4.34 10.43 10.28
CA SER A 87 4.65 11.67 10.99
C SER A 87 4.74 12.85 10.01
N GLY A 88 3.95 13.89 10.27
CA GLY A 88 4.08 15.17 9.61
C GLY A 88 3.26 15.28 8.32
N SER A 89 2.63 16.44 8.16
CA SER A 89 1.99 16.91 6.94
C SER A 89 2.79 16.54 5.69
N ALA A 90 2.45 15.43 5.05
CA ALA A 90 2.76 15.18 3.65
C ALA A 90 1.75 15.95 2.78
N GLY A 91 1.57 17.25 3.05
CA GLY A 91 1.22 18.16 1.99
C GLY A 91 2.36 18.12 0.98
N SER A 92 2.15 17.47 -0.16
CA SER A 92 2.96 17.68 -1.35
C SER A 92 4.48 17.41 -1.24
N SER A 93 4.87 16.27 -0.66
CA SER A 93 6.15 15.64 -1.02
C SER A 93 5.88 14.35 -1.76
N ALA A 94 5.17 14.49 -2.89
CA ALA A 94 5.40 13.59 -4.00
C ALA A 94 6.83 13.89 -4.47
N ALA A 95 7.82 13.16 -3.96
CA ALA A 95 8.86 12.74 -4.88
C ALA A 95 8.09 12.20 -6.09
N PRO A 96 8.28 12.75 -7.31
CA PRO A 96 7.43 12.39 -8.44
C PRO A 96 7.41 10.88 -8.51
N ARG A 97 6.23 10.27 -8.29
CA ARG A 97 6.09 8.82 -8.42
C ARG A 97 6.68 8.50 -9.79
N PRO A 98 7.75 7.70 -9.87
CA PRO A 98 8.35 7.41 -11.15
C PRO A 98 7.23 6.93 -12.06
N ASN A 99 7.13 7.48 -13.27
CA ASN A 99 6.14 7.02 -14.25
C ASN A 99 6.13 5.48 -14.21
N PRO A 100 4.98 4.80 -14.09
CA PRO A 100 4.91 3.34 -13.91
C PRO A 100 5.80 2.59 -14.91
N LYS A 101 5.90 3.10 -16.14
CA LYS A 101 6.82 2.61 -17.18
C LYS A 101 8.30 2.67 -16.79
N ARG A 102 8.73 3.75 -16.14
CA ARG A 102 10.10 3.93 -15.63
C ARG A 102 10.37 3.06 -14.40
N ALA A 103 9.39 2.87 -13.53
CA ALA A 103 9.49 1.94 -12.40
C ALA A 103 9.67 0.50 -12.87
N ALA A 104 8.81 0.05 -13.80
CA ALA A 104 8.90 -1.29 -14.41
C ALA A 104 10.25 -1.53 -15.10
N ARG A 105 10.76 -0.55 -15.87
CA ARG A 105 12.08 -0.64 -16.50
C ARG A 105 13.25 -0.75 -15.52
N ARG A 106 13.15 -0.10 -14.35
CA ARG A 106 14.18 -0.20 -13.31
C ARG A 106 14.13 -1.58 -12.65
N ALA A 107 12.94 -2.07 -12.33
CA ALA A 107 12.76 -3.43 -11.80
C ALA A 107 13.33 -4.49 -12.75
N ALA A 108 13.01 -4.43 -14.06
CA ALA A 108 13.55 -5.35 -15.05
C ALA A 108 15.09 -5.28 -15.18
N LYS A 109 15.67 -4.08 -15.01
CA LYS A 109 17.13 -3.90 -15.05
C LYS A 109 17.83 -4.44 -13.80
N GLU A 110 17.17 -4.36 -12.65
CA GLU A 110 17.65 -4.91 -11.38
C GLU A 110 17.49 -6.44 -11.33
N ALA A 111 16.44 -6.99 -11.95
CA ALA A 111 16.21 -8.43 -12.06
C ALA A 111 17.19 -9.15 -13.01
N ALA A 112 17.76 -8.44 -13.98
CA ALA A 112 18.72 -8.97 -14.95
C ALA A 112 20.20 -8.88 -14.49
N ARG A 113 20.45 -8.48 -13.25
CA ARG A 113 21.79 -8.35 -12.66
C ARG A 113 22.13 -9.51 -11.75
#